data_AF-A0A8T7BRM3-F1
#
_entry.id   AF-A0A8T7BRM3-F1
#
_cell.length_a   1.000
_cell.length_b   1.000
_cell.length_c   1.000
_cell.angle_alpha   90.00
_cell.angle_beta   90.00
_cell.angle_gamma   90.00
#
_symmetry.space_group_name_H-M   'P 1'
#
loop_
_entity.id
_entity.type
_entity.pdbx_description
1 polymer ?
#
loop_
_entity_poly.entity_id
_entity_poly.type
_entity_poly.pdbx_seq_one_letter_code
_entity_poly.pdbx_strand_id
1 'polypeptide(L)'
;MQNGFVRVTNDGVRLYILIDLLDDTVDNIEPPRDYFTLTFDVNNDELITPAIDLYYRPDSNTGNLRYRYYKAADDWSPPQPATFSSMARGFECNIDDGSQIFSTTFLPIKCDKHRIWEIAIDLEEIGATPGDTVSIGLQAASPDPGFLESVPDDVTSSFGRLVEVQLSPVASDVVNYQTGDVLFLLDAIEVTQAIQNQQSTLPLVQDKDTVARVYLYAPEPDHNSLFPIKSLVSLYATRDGVDLPGSPLTQIHYAPWVINREKLHDTANFLLPESWTRDDVVFYAIARGIENNDAGDVSQVVPVSFTAKEIPTYWTIRLNTGTELMPNQVDDEALTMQEELLKAVFPLPDVNFIRKPWEDIGLTTKDDSKSDLKNYYQQVLMAWTFGVEFSGSEPFRLPDQIYGITVESGGSSDPLWYSDDSEGKIARGGIGSSVHLTMAHEVNHNLGPGDCRDRVNDGELDDMWGRHVSSLAGSADYPRHECILGEEPGIYYGSAASGPDADWQELFDTDQIGEFGFDTRPPWLEHGTTLVWGDYELGRRTILSPDFPDIMS
;
A
#
# COMPACT_ATOMS: atom_id res chain seq x y z
N MET A 1 -3.64 3.68 -37.09
CA MET A 1 -2.86 2.45 -37.31
C MET A 1 -3.77 1.42 -37.96
N GLN A 2 -3.22 0.35 -38.55
CA GLN A 2 -3.95 -0.78 -39.11
C GLN A 2 -4.32 -1.79 -38.01
N ASN A 3 -3.44 -1.99 -37.03
CA ASN A 3 -3.60 -2.95 -35.94
C ASN A 3 -4.01 -2.27 -34.62
N GLY A 4 -4.55 -1.06 -34.67
CA GLY A 4 -4.78 -0.27 -33.46
C GLY A 4 -5.17 1.17 -33.70
N PHE A 5 -5.22 1.92 -32.61
CA PHE A 5 -5.36 3.37 -32.63
C PHE A 5 -4.49 4.04 -31.56
N VAL A 6 -4.23 5.33 -31.79
CA VAL A 6 -3.48 6.18 -30.87
C VAL A 6 -4.38 7.34 -30.50
N ARG A 7 -4.43 7.66 -29.22
CA ARG A 7 -5.05 8.87 -28.73
C ARG A 7 -4.02 9.71 -28.00
N VAL A 8 -4.05 11.00 -28.25
CA VAL A 8 -3.18 11.97 -27.57
C VAL A 8 -4.03 13.01 -26.86
N THR A 9 -3.59 13.41 -25.67
CA THR A 9 -4.08 14.57 -24.93
C THR A 9 -2.91 15.16 -24.17
N ASN A 10 -2.97 16.42 -23.77
CA ASN A 10 -1.93 17.00 -22.92
C ASN A 10 -2.55 17.71 -21.73
N ASP A 11 -1.77 17.85 -20.67
CA ASP A 11 -1.97 18.89 -19.67
C ASP A 11 -0.87 19.95 -19.82
N GLY A 12 -0.78 20.88 -18.86
CA GLY A 12 0.24 21.91 -18.88
C GLY A 12 1.68 21.43 -18.69
N VAL A 13 1.90 20.13 -18.46
CA VAL A 13 3.17 19.52 -18.06
C VAL A 13 3.53 18.30 -18.90
N ARG A 14 2.53 17.54 -19.36
CA ARG A 14 2.69 16.22 -19.97
C ARG A 14 1.84 16.06 -21.21
N LEU A 15 2.40 15.36 -22.20
CA LEU A 15 1.70 14.75 -23.33
C LEU A 15 1.35 13.31 -22.98
N TYR A 16 0.07 13.00 -22.85
CA TYR A 16 -0.45 11.67 -22.64
C TYR A 16 -0.76 11.00 -23.97
N ILE A 17 -0.26 9.79 -24.15
CA ILE A 17 -0.41 8.96 -25.35
C ILE A 17 -0.97 7.61 -24.90
N LEU A 18 -2.11 7.24 -25.46
CA LEU A 18 -2.71 5.93 -25.31
C LEU A 18 -2.55 5.18 -26.64
N ILE A 19 -1.89 4.03 -26.59
CA ILE A 19 -1.76 3.11 -27.73
C ILE A 19 -2.65 1.90 -27.42
N ASP A 20 -3.65 1.67 -28.27
CA ASP A 20 -4.56 0.52 -28.17
C ASP A 20 -4.32 -0.39 -29.37
N LEU A 21 -3.85 -1.60 -29.11
CA LEU A 21 -3.54 -2.62 -30.10
C LEU A 21 -4.66 -3.66 -30.13
N LEU A 22 -5.29 -3.80 -31.30
CA LEU A 22 -6.41 -4.72 -31.52
C LEU A 22 -5.91 -6.16 -31.69
N ASP A 23 -6.67 -7.10 -31.16
CA ASP A 23 -6.45 -8.55 -31.17
C ASP A 23 -5.15 -9.03 -30.49
N ASP A 24 -4.33 -8.12 -29.97
CA ASP A 24 -3.17 -8.42 -29.13
C ASP A 24 -3.61 -8.70 -27.69
N THR A 25 -3.40 -9.94 -27.24
CA THR A 25 -3.94 -10.45 -25.97
C THR A 25 -2.88 -11.12 -25.08
N VAL A 26 -1.63 -11.21 -25.54
CA VAL A 26 -0.60 -12.04 -24.90
C VAL A 26 0.65 -11.23 -24.64
N ASP A 27 0.94 -10.88 -23.39
CA ASP A 27 2.20 -10.18 -23.04
C ASP A 27 3.43 -11.06 -23.32
N ASN A 28 4.03 -10.89 -24.50
CA ASN A 28 5.22 -11.59 -24.94
C ASN A 28 6.44 -10.88 -24.34
N ILE A 29 6.85 -11.31 -23.14
CA ILE A 29 8.01 -10.76 -22.43
C ILE A 29 9.35 -11.26 -22.99
N GLU A 30 9.37 -12.39 -23.69
CA GLU A 30 10.56 -13.02 -24.28
C GLU A 30 10.72 -12.69 -25.77
N PRO A 31 11.95 -12.59 -26.32
CA PRO A 31 12.16 -12.32 -27.75
C PRO A 31 11.57 -13.39 -28.69
N PRO A 32 10.90 -13.00 -29.79
CA PRO A 32 10.48 -11.64 -30.12
C PRO A 32 9.39 -11.16 -29.15
N ARG A 33 9.56 -9.97 -28.57
CA ARG A 33 8.65 -9.40 -27.57
C ARG A 33 7.82 -8.27 -28.15
N ASP A 34 6.73 -7.95 -27.47
CA ASP A 34 5.98 -6.74 -27.76
C ASP A 34 6.79 -5.50 -27.42
N TYR A 35 6.67 -4.47 -28.24
CA TYR A 35 7.23 -3.16 -27.90
C TYR A 35 6.53 -2.04 -28.68
N PHE A 36 6.66 -0.84 -28.15
CA PHE A 36 6.47 0.39 -28.90
C PHE A 36 7.73 1.23 -28.87
N THR A 37 7.81 2.18 -29.78
CA THR A 37 8.80 3.26 -29.75
C THR A 37 8.14 4.56 -30.13
N LEU A 38 8.45 5.64 -29.43
CA LEU A 38 8.04 6.98 -29.83
C LEU A 38 9.26 7.76 -30.29
N THR A 39 9.07 8.62 -31.28
CA THR A 39 10.11 9.49 -31.82
C THR A 39 9.60 10.91 -31.84
N PHE A 40 10.45 11.85 -31.44
CA PHE A 40 10.15 13.28 -31.42
C PHE A 40 11.21 14.06 -32.18
N ASP A 41 10.76 14.87 -33.13
CA ASP A 41 11.52 15.96 -33.73
C ASP A 41 11.37 17.18 -32.81
N VAL A 42 12.36 17.38 -31.95
CA VAL A 42 12.27 18.33 -30.82
C VAL A 42 12.43 19.76 -31.30
N ASN A 43 13.25 20.00 -32.32
CA ASN A 43 13.45 21.33 -32.89
C ASN A 43 12.56 21.62 -34.11
N ASN A 44 11.72 20.66 -34.50
CA ASN A 44 10.75 20.72 -35.59
C ASN A 44 11.36 21.15 -36.93
N ASP A 45 12.54 20.59 -37.25
CA ASP A 45 13.28 20.90 -38.48
C ASP A 45 13.15 19.84 -39.59
N GLU A 46 12.34 18.81 -39.35
CA GLU A 46 12.08 17.67 -40.23
C GLU A 46 13.32 16.80 -40.52
N LEU A 47 14.41 16.99 -39.76
CA LEU A 47 15.66 16.25 -39.87
C LEU A 47 15.96 15.50 -38.57
N ILE A 48 16.74 14.42 -38.67
CA ILE A 48 17.28 13.75 -37.48
C ILE A 48 18.51 14.52 -37.01
N THR A 49 18.35 15.29 -35.95
CA THR A 49 19.34 16.15 -35.33
C THR A 49 19.98 15.48 -34.11
N PRO A 50 21.29 15.14 -34.20
CA PRO A 50 21.97 14.44 -33.11
C PRO A 50 21.96 15.19 -31.79
N ALA A 51 21.72 14.47 -30.69
CA ALA A 51 21.65 15.03 -29.33
C ALA A 51 20.54 16.08 -29.08
N ILE A 52 19.59 16.20 -30.00
CA ILE A 52 18.38 17.03 -29.85
C ILE A 52 17.15 16.13 -29.89
N ASP A 53 17.04 15.29 -30.92
CA ASP A 53 15.84 14.48 -31.11
C ASP A 53 15.83 13.23 -30.26
N LEU A 54 14.61 12.82 -29.89
CA LEU A 54 14.40 11.82 -28.86
C LEU A 54 13.73 10.56 -29.40
N TYR A 55 14.19 9.44 -28.88
CA TYR A 55 13.65 8.11 -29.10
C TYR A 55 13.30 7.47 -27.76
N TYR A 56 12.01 7.25 -27.52
CA TYR A 56 11.48 6.59 -26.33
C TYR A 56 11.17 5.13 -26.62
N ARG A 57 11.49 4.26 -25.67
CA ARG A 57 11.17 2.83 -25.71
C ARG A 57 11.18 2.23 -24.30
N PRO A 58 10.38 1.19 -24.01
CA PRO A 58 10.61 0.34 -22.84
C PRO A 58 12.00 -0.29 -22.85
N ASP A 59 12.75 -0.12 -21.76
CA ASP A 59 14.06 -0.74 -21.58
C ASP A 59 13.94 -2.26 -21.62
N SER A 60 14.95 -2.90 -22.20
CA SER A 60 14.91 -4.33 -22.46
C SER A 60 14.93 -5.20 -21.21
N ASN A 61 15.48 -4.68 -20.12
CA ASN A 61 15.75 -5.44 -18.91
C ASN A 61 14.72 -5.10 -17.84
N THR A 62 14.34 -3.82 -17.73
CA THR A 62 13.44 -3.34 -16.68
C THR A 62 12.01 -3.13 -17.14
N GLY A 63 11.78 -3.01 -18.45
CA GLY A 63 10.48 -2.62 -19.02
C GLY A 63 10.12 -1.14 -18.80
N ASN A 64 10.98 -0.36 -18.13
CA ASN A 64 10.73 1.06 -17.85
C ASN A 64 10.85 1.90 -19.11
N LEU A 65 10.01 2.91 -19.23
CA LEU A 65 10.15 3.89 -20.30
C LEU A 65 11.45 4.67 -20.11
N ARG A 66 12.31 4.65 -21.13
CA ARG A 66 13.54 5.44 -21.17
C ARG A 66 13.66 6.11 -22.53
N TYR A 67 14.24 7.29 -22.55
CA TYR A 67 14.58 7.96 -23.80
C TYR A 67 16.07 7.87 -24.12
N ARG A 68 16.37 8.04 -25.40
CA ARG A 68 17.70 8.11 -25.99
C ARG A 68 17.74 9.27 -26.95
N TYR A 69 18.91 9.85 -27.14
CA TYR A 69 19.12 10.81 -28.20
C TYR A 69 19.42 10.10 -29.51
N TYR A 70 18.88 10.61 -30.61
CA TYR A 70 19.35 10.24 -31.94
C TYR A 70 20.83 10.65 -32.13
N LYS A 71 21.57 9.84 -32.88
CA LYS A 71 22.91 10.17 -33.40
C LYS A 71 22.92 10.21 -34.93
N ALA A 72 22.06 9.40 -35.55
CA ALA A 72 21.77 9.34 -36.98
C ALA A 72 20.48 8.53 -37.18
N ALA A 73 20.02 8.38 -38.43
CA ALA A 73 18.94 7.44 -38.78
C ALA A 73 19.26 6.03 -38.24
N ASP A 74 18.30 5.44 -37.53
CA ASP A 74 18.38 4.12 -36.89
C ASP A 74 19.58 3.95 -35.90
N ASP A 75 20.13 5.04 -35.37
CA ASP A 75 21.24 5.00 -34.41
C ASP A 75 21.03 5.98 -33.24
N TRP A 76 21.18 5.47 -32.01
CA TRP A 76 20.83 6.17 -30.78
C TRP A 76 21.92 6.08 -29.71
N SER A 77 21.91 7.02 -28.77
CA SER A 77 22.71 6.95 -27.54
C SER A 77 22.29 5.77 -26.65
N PRO A 78 23.07 5.44 -25.60
CA PRO A 78 22.54 4.69 -24.47
C PRO A 78 21.30 5.38 -23.85
N PRO A 79 20.44 4.62 -23.13
CA PRO A 79 19.35 5.20 -22.33
C PRO A 79 19.86 6.31 -21.41
N GLN A 80 19.09 7.39 -21.29
CA GLN A 80 19.41 8.43 -20.32
C GLN A 80 19.17 7.93 -18.89
N PRO A 81 20.02 8.34 -17.93
CA PRO A 81 19.93 7.88 -16.54
C PRO A 81 18.72 8.43 -15.80
N ALA A 82 18.16 9.56 -16.24
CA ALA A 82 16.93 10.13 -15.72
C ALA A 82 15.89 10.21 -16.85
N THR A 83 14.66 9.84 -16.55
CA THR A 83 13.52 9.97 -17.45
C THR A 83 12.30 10.26 -16.58
N PHE A 84 11.76 11.47 -16.68
CA PHE A 84 10.57 11.94 -15.99
C PHE A 84 9.29 11.46 -16.66
N SER A 85 9.37 11.13 -17.96
CA SER A 85 8.29 10.44 -18.65
C SER A 85 8.02 9.09 -18.01
N SER A 86 6.74 8.75 -17.88
CA SER A 86 6.29 7.53 -17.22
C SER A 86 5.44 6.69 -18.16
N MET A 87 5.48 5.38 -17.96
CA MET A 87 4.57 4.45 -18.63
C MET A 87 3.81 3.69 -17.56
N ALA A 88 2.49 3.68 -17.67
CA ALA A 88 1.61 2.89 -16.83
C ALA A 88 1.03 1.72 -17.62
N ARG A 89 0.64 0.67 -16.88
CA ARG A 89 -0.32 -0.33 -17.32
C ARG A 89 -1.58 -0.06 -16.49
N GLY A 90 -2.57 0.74 -16.93
CA GLY A 90 -3.46 1.35 -15.91
C GLY A 90 -4.83 1.96 -16.21
N PHE A 91 -5.36 2.05 -17.43
CA PHE A 91 -6.77 2.39 -17.68
C PHE A 91 -7.47 1.26 -18.45
N GLU A 92 -8.72 1.02 -18.04
CA GLU A 92 -9.61 -0.03 -18.54
C GLU A 92 -9.90 0.05 -20.05
N CYS A 93 -10.55 -0.99 -20.59
CA CYS A 93 -10.78 -1.19 -22.03
C CYS A 93 -11.44 0.00 -22.73
N ASN A 94 -10.96 0.35 -23.93
CA ASN A 94 -11.75 1.09 -24.90
C ASN A 94 -12.57 0.10 -25.76
N ILE A 95 -13.79 0.48 -26.16
CA ILE A 95 -14.58 -0.31 -27.11
C ILE A 95 -14.41 0.22 -28.53
N ASP A 96 -14.58 -0.66 -29.53
CA ASP A 96 -14.35 -0.44 -30.98
C ASP A 96 -15.02 0.84 -31.57
N ASP A 97 -16.02 1.39 -30.90
CA ASP A 97 -16.75 2.59 -31.33
C ASP A 97 -16.15 3.92 -30.83
N GLY A 98 -15.03 3.86 -30.11
CA GLY A 98 -14.32 5.04 -29.60
C GLY A 98 -14.94 5.65 -28.33
N SER A 99 -15.94 5.00 -27.72
CA SER A 99 -16.47 5.43 -26.43
C SER A 99 -15.65 4.90 -25.26
N GLN A 100 -15.45 5.77 -24.26
CA GLN A 100 -14.87 5.40 -22.98
C GLN A 100 -15.98 4.84 -22.09
N ILE A 101 -15.82 3.60 -21.60
CA ILE A 101 -16.58 3.16 -20.44
C ILE A 101 -15.68 3.41 -19.24
N PHE A 102 -15.87 4.53 -18.56
CA PHE A 102 -15.42 4.64 -17.17
C PHE A 102 -16.34 3.74 -16.35
N SER A 103 -15.93 2.49 -16.08
CA SER A 103 -16.67 1.68 -15.14
C SER A 103 -16.26 2.09 -13.73
N THR A 104 -17.09 2.88 -13.07
CA THR A 104 -17.02 3.03 -11.60
C THR A 104 -17.58 1.80 -10.88
N THR A 105 -17.83 0.70 -11.60
CA THR A 105 -18.46 -0.53 -11.08
C THR A 105 -17.55 -1.75 -11.23
N PHE A 106 -17.43 -2.51 -10.13
CA PHE A 106 -16.54 -3.67 -9.91
C PHE A 106 -16.65 -4.87 -10.86
N LEU A 107 -17.41 -4.80 -11.96
CA LEU A 107 -17.40 -5.86 -12.95
C LEU A 107 -16.10 -5.76 -13.74
N PRO A 108 -15.17 -6.73 -13.65
CA PRO A 108 -13.95 -6.70 -14.43
C PRO A 108 -14.35 -6.72 -15.91
N ILE A 109 -14.22 -5.58 -16.59
CA ILE A 109 -14.37 -5.54 -18.03
C ILE A 109 -13.15 -6.28 -18.55
N LYS A 110 -13.40 -7.50 -19.02
CA LYS A 110 -12.38 -8.32 -19.66
C LYS A 110 -12.06 -7.70 -21.02
N CYS A 111 -10.92 -7.02 -21.12
CA CYS A 111 -10.33 -6.61 -22.38
C CYS A 111 -9.70 -7.82 -23.09
N ASP A 112 -10.46 -8.90 -23.30
CA ASP A 112 -9.96 -10.19 -23.84
C ASP A 112 -9.47 -10.10 -25.31
N LYS A 113 -9.30 -8.88 -25.85
CA LYS A 113 -8.96 -8.63 -27.26
C LYS A 113 -8.02 -7.44 -27.49
N HIS A 114 -7.58 -6.72 -26.46
CA HIS A 114 -6.83 -5.48 -26.66
C HIS A 114 -5.64 -5.40 -25.71
N ARG A 115 -4.54 -4.83 -26.21
CA ARG A 115 -3.43 -4.37 -25.36
C ARG A 115 -3.38 -2.86 -25.35
N ILE A 116 -3.26 -2.29 -24.16
CA ILE A 116 -3.16 -0.86 -23.96
C ILE A 116 -1.80 -0.50 -23.36
N TRP A 117 -1.13 0.49 -23.95
CA TRP A 117 -0.01 1.19 -23.33
C TRP A 117 -0.40 2.64 -23.07
N GLU A 118 -0.19 3.08 -21.83
CA GLU A 118 -0.37 4.48 -21.44
C GLU A 118 0.98 5.10 -21.14
N ILE A 119 1.22 6.21 -21.80
CA ILE A 119 2.49 6.88 -21.79
C ILE A 119 2.23 8.33 -21.44
N ALA A 120 2.94 8.85 -20.46
CA ALA A 120 2.97 10.27 -20.16
C ALA A 120 4.37 10.78 -20.48
N ILE A 121 4.49 11.52 -21.57
CA ILE A 121 5.72 12.18 -21.98
C ILE A 121 5.79 13.54 -21.31
N ASP A 122 6.86 13.78 -20.57
CA ASP A 122 7.13 15.08 -19.99
C ASP A 122 7.43 16.11 -21.10
N LEU A 123 6.69 17.23 -21.12
CA LEU A 123 6.81 18.21 -22.20
C LEU A 123 8.19 18.87 -22.23
N GLU A 124 8.82 19.06 -21.08
CA GLU A 124 10.14 19.67 -21.00
C GLU A 124 11.21 18.75 -21.61
N GLU A 125 11.08 17.43 -21.42
CA GLU A 125 12.00 16.46 -22.05
C GLU A 125 11.99 16.60 -23.58
N ILE A 126 10.82 16.79 -24.19
CA ILE A 126 10.68 16.99 -25.64
C ILE A 126 10.78 18.47 -26.06
N GLY A 127 11.26 19.35 -25.17
CA GLY A 127 11.45 20.78 -25.45
C GLY A 127 10.18 21.54 -25.82
N ALA A 128 9.02 21.07 -25.38
CA ALA A 128 7.72 21.62 -25.72
C ALA A 128 7.06 22.33 -24.54
N THR A 129 6.15 23.25 -24.85
CA THR A 129 5.29 23.93 -23.90
C THR A 129 3.82 23.88 -24.35
N PRO A 130 2.84 24.07 -23.46
CA PRO A 130 1.44 24.06 -23.84
C PRO A 130 1.12 25.11 -24.91
N GLY A 131 0.47 24.69 -25.99
CA GLY A 131 0.20 25.53 -27.16
C GLY A 131 1.22 25.37 -28.29
N ASP A 132 2.33 24.68 -28.06
CA ASP A 132 3.26 24.32 -29.14
C ASP A 132 2.69 23.23 -30.06
N THR A 133 3.29 23.08 -31.23
CA THR A 133 3.10 21.91 -32.09
C THR A 133 4.29 20.99 -31.91
N VAL A 134 4.03 19.71 -31.61
CA VAL A 134 5.06 18.69 -31.48
C VAL A 134 4.97 17.70 -32.64
N SER A 135 6.10 17.28 -33.17
CA SER A 135 6.18 16.32 -34.28
C SER A 135 6.54 14.94 -33.73
N ILE A 136 5.58 14.02 -33.79
CA ILE A 136 5.68 12.69 -33.19
C ILE A 136 5.57 11.57 -34.23
N GLY A 137 6.28 10.49 -33.99
CA GLY A 137 6.07 9.23 -34.68
C GLY A 137 6.01 8.04 -33.73
N LEU A 138 5.30 7.00 -34.15
CA LEU A 138 5.09 5.77 -33.38
C LEU A 138 5.49 4.55 -34.21
N GLN A 139 6.17 3.59 -33.59
CA GLN A 139 6.26 2.21 -34.07
C GLN A 139 5.74 1.28 -32.97
N ALA A 140 4.97 0.26 -33.35
CA ALA A 140 4.49 -0.80 -32.47
C ALA A 140 4.73 -2.16 -33.12
N ALA A 141 5.06 -3.15 -32.30
CA ALA A 141 5.25 -4.53 -32.73
C ALA A 141 4.66 -5.50 -31.72
N SER A 142 4.06 -6.56 -32.23
CA SER A 142 3.66 -7.75 -31.47
C SER A 142 4.00 -9.00 -32.28
N PRO A 143 4.45 -10.09 -31.65
CA PRO A 143 4.62 -11.37 -32.32
C PRO A 143 3.30 -12.18 -32.36
N ASP A 144 2.31 -11.87 -31.52
CA ASP A 144 1.03 -12.59 -31.42
C ASP A 144 -0.14 -11.63 -31.08
N PRO A 145 -0.80 -11.05 -32.11
CA PRO A 145 -0.67 -11.32 -33.53
C PRO A 145 0.63 -10.73 -34.11
N GLY A 146 1.24 -11.42 -35.07
CA GLY A 146 2.49 -10.99 -35.68
C GLY A 146 2.33 -9.73 -36.54
N PHE A 147 2.77 -8.58 -36.04
CA PHE A 147 2.86 -7.32 -36.80
C PHE A 147 4.06 -6.45 -36.38
N LEU A 148 4.48 -5.60 -37.32
CA LEU A 148 5.35 -4.45 -37.08
C LEU A 148 4.73 -3.29 -37.87
N GLU A 149 4.30 -2.26 -37.17
CA GLU A 149 3.62 -1.12 -37.76
C GLU A 149 4.30 0.18 -37.34
N SER A 150 4.45 1.13 -38.26
CA SER A 150 4.95 2.48 -37.98
C SER A 150 4.03 3.54 -38.57
N VAL A 151 3.86 4.64 -37.85
CA VAL A 151 3.10 5.82 -38.27
C VAL A 151 3.96 7.06 -38.00
N PRO A 152 4.48 7.73 -39.05
CA PRO A 152 4.51 7.30 -40.47
C PRO A 152 5.41 6.06 -40.68
N ASP A 153 5.43 5.49 -41.90
CA ASP A 153 6.47 4.51 -42.23
C ASP A 153 7.86 5.14 -42.10
N ASP A 154 8.86 4.32 -41.76
CA ASP A 154 10.27 4.72 -41.63
C ASP A 154 10.54 5.73 -40.50
N VAL A 155 9.70 5.73 -39.46
CA VAL A 155 9.72 6.69 -38.33
C VAL A 155 11.06 6.85 -37.61
N THR A 156 11.93 5.83 -37.65
CA THR A 156 13.28 5.86 -37.04
C THR A 156 14.38 6.36 -37.97
N SER A 157 14.08 6.55 -39.26
CA SER A 157 15.07 6.87 -40.29
C SER A 157 14.75 8.15 -41.08
N SER A 158 13.55 8.71 -40.92
CA SER A 158 13.14 9.97 -41.58
C SER A 158 12.09 10.73 -40.77
N PHE A 159 12.29 12.04 -40.57
CA PHE A 159 11.37 12.91 -39.84
C PHE A 159 10.42 13.75 -40.72
N GLY A 160 10.65 13.82 -42.04
CA GLY A 160 9.83 14.62 -42.96
C GLY A 160 8.38 14.18 -43.15
N ARG A 161 7.87 13.23 -42.35
CA ARG A 161 6.46 12.81 -42.33
C ARG A 161 5.91 12.57 -40.92
N LEU A 162 6.60 13.03 -39.87
CA LEU A 162 6.09 12.88 -38.50
C LEU A 162 4.70 13.54 -38.39
N VAL A 163 3.89 13.01 -37.49
CA VAL A 163 2.55 13.53 -37.23
C VAL A 163 2.68 14.75 -36.34
N GLU A 164 2.20 15.90 -36.83
CA GLU A 164 2.10 17.11 -36.02
C GLU A 164 0.92 17.01 -35.05
N VAL A 165 1.19 17.22 -33.76
CA VAL A 165 0.20 17.30 -32.70
C VAL A 165 0.22 18.71 -32.12
N GLN A 166 -0.86 19.45 -32.35
CA GLN A 166 -1.07 20.75 -31.72
C GLN A 166 -1.47 20.55 -30.26
N LEU A 167 -0.61 20.93 -29.33
CA LEU A 167 -0.90 20.87 -27.90
C LEU A 167 -1.96 21.90 -27.56
N SER A 168 -2.88 21.53 -26.67
CA SER A 168 -3.80 22.50 -26.08
C SER A 168 -2.97 23.51 -25.29
N PRO A 169 -3.26 24.82 -25.41
CA PRO A 169 -2.75 25.77 -24.44
C PRO A 169 -3.27 25.35 -23.06
N VAL A 170 -2.54 25.69 -22.00
CA VAL A 170 -3.09 25.56 -20.64
C VAL A 170 -4.37 26.39 -20.63
N ALA A 171 -5.51 25.77 -20.32
CA ALA A 171 -6.68 26.54 -19.94
C ALA A 171 -6.17 27.50 -18.87
N SER A 172 -6.35 28.80 -19.06
CA SER A 172 -5.96 29.78 -18.05
C SER A 172 -6.86 29.59 -16.83
N ASP A 173 -6.63 28.52 -16.10
CA ASP A 173 -7.05 28.38 -14.73
C ASP A 173 -6.37 29.56 -14.05
N VAL A 174 -7.20 30.52 -13.64
CA VAL A 174 -6.80 31.70 -12.86
C VAL A 174 -6.45 31.24 -11.45
N VAL A 175 -5.61 30.22 -11.34
CA VAL A 175 -5.02 29.82 -10.09
C VAL A 175 -3.59 30.30 -10.15
N ASN A 176 -3.36 31.39 -9.42
CA ASN A 176 -2.03 31.94 -9.24
C ASN A 176 -1.20 30.88 -8.51
N TYR A 177 -0.28 30.22 -9.20
CA TYR A 177 0.79 29.48 -8.57
C TYR A 177 2.09 30.23 -8.80
N GLN A 178 3.07 30.02 -7.92
CA GLN A 178 4.37 30.63 -8.12
C GLN A 178 5.28 29.74 -8.95
N THR A 179 6.09 30.40 -9.78
CA THR A 179 7.32 29.85 -10.35
C THR A 179 8.42 29.89 -9.30
N GLY A 180 9.19 28.82 -9.16
CA GLY A 180 10.33 28.80 -8.27
C GLY A 180 10.86 27.40 -8.05
N ASP A 181 12.01 27.34 -7.41
CA ASP A 181 12.65 26.09 -7.05
C ASP A 181 11.91 25.42 -5.91
N VAL A 182 11.97 24.09 -5.88
CA VAL A 182 11.54 23.30 -4.73
C VAL A 182 12.72 22.53 -4.20
N LEU A 183 12.73 22.34 -2.89
CA LEU A 183 13.83 21.70 -2.18
C LEU A 183 13.29 20.52 -1.37
N PHE A 184 14.13 19.50 -1.21
CA PHE A 184 13.84 18.37 -0.33
C PHE A 184 14.24 18.64 1.13
N LEU A 185 13.54 18.01 2.06
CA LEU A 185 14.04 17.85 3.43
C LEU A 185 15.22 16.86 3.47
N LEU A 186 15.98 16.84 4.56
CA LEU A 186 17.08 15.89 4.76
C LEU A 186 16.57 14.44 4.67
N ASP A 187 15.42 14.16 5.30
CA ASP A 187 14.72 12.87 5.28
C ASP A 187 13.52 12.94 4.34
N ALA A 188 13.80 13.19 3.06
CA ALA A 188 12.76 13.57 2.10
C ALA A 188 11.77 12.45 1.75
N ILE A 189 12.04 11.20 2.08
CA ILE A 189 11.21 10.06 1.71
C ILE A 189 10.90 9.25 2.96
N GLU A 190 9.61 9.14 3.27
CA GLU A 190 9.09 8.20 4.27
C GLU A 190 8.36 7.08 3.55
N VAL A 191 8.80 5.84 3.73
CA VAL A 191 8.11 4.66 3.23
C VAL A 191 7.32 4.07 4.37
N THR A 192 6.00 4.04 4.21
CA THR A 192 5.08 3.66 5.27
C THR A 192 4.04 2.67 4.79
N GLN A 193 3.63 1.81 5.70
CA GLN A 193 2.51 0.90 5.54
C GLN A 193 1.44 1.29 6.54
N ALA A 194 0.30 0.60 6.51
CA ALA A 194 -0.82 0.89 7.39
C ALA A 194 -0.44 0.96 8.89
N ILE A 195 0.66 0.33 9.26
CA ILE A 195 1.18 0.30 10.61
C ILE A 195 2.64 0.79 10.55
N GLN A 196 2.89 1.97 11.07
CA GLN A 196 4.22 2.55 11.29
C GLN A 196 4.15 3.47 12.51
N ASN A 197 5.20 3.51 13.33
CA ASN A 197 5.30 4.50 14.40
C ASN A 197 5.80 5.85 13.87
N GLN A 198 5.88 6.86 14.74
CA GLN A 198 6.29 8.21 14.33
C GLN A 198 7.71 8.25 13.78
N GLN A 199 8.55 7.31 14.21
CA GLN A 199 9.95 7.17 13.84
C GLN A 199 10.16 6.26 12.63
N SER A 200 9.09 5.67 12.07
CA SER A 200 9.14 4.69 10.97
C SER A 200 10.10 3.52 11.23
N THR A 201 10.17 3.04 12.48
CA THR A 201 11.10 1.96 12.88
C THR A 201 10.50 0.57 12.79
N LEU A 202 9.20 0.45 12.51
CA LEU A 202 8.59 -0.86 12.34
C LEU A 202 9.06 -1.52 11.03
N PRO A 203 9.36 -2.83 11.06
CA PRO A 203 9.64 -3.57 9.83
C PRO A 203 8.53 -3.39 8.81
N LEU A 204 8.92 -3.12 7.56
CA LEU A 204 7.99 -3.07 6.43
C LEU A 204 7.83 -4.49 5.89
N VAL A 205 6.60 -4.89 5.60
CA VAL A 205 6.28 -6.26 5.21
C VAL A 205 6.17 -6.38 3.70
N GLN A 206 6.67 -7.48 3.15
CA GLN A 206 6.52 -7.74 1.72
C GLN A 206 5.05 -7.85 1.31
N ASP A 207 4.74 -7.42 0.08
CA ASP A 207 3.43 -7.59 -0.56
C ASP A 207 2.25 -6.94 0.18
N LYS A 208 2.55 -5.98 1.07
CA LYS A 208 1.55 -5.15 1.73
C LYS A 208 1.48 -3.79 1.04
N ASP A 209 0.26 -3.25 0.92
CA ASP A 209 0.04 -1.91 0.38
C ASP A 209 0.94 -0.91 1.13
N THR A 210 1.78 -0.23 0.36
CA THR A 210 2.83 0.65 0.88
C THR A 210 2.74 1.99 0.17
N VAL A 211 2.89 3.06 0.93
CA VAL A 211 2.92 4.42 0.42
C VAL A 211 4.31 4.99 0.66
N ALA A 212 4.90 5.63 -0.34
CA ALA A 212 6.03 6.52 -0.15
C ALA A 212 5.53 7.97 -0.12
N ARG A 213 5.86 8.69 0.95
CA ARG A 213 5.59 10.11 1.11
C ARG A 213 6.86 10.88 0.82
N VAL A 214 6.81 11.76 -0.17
CA VAL A 214 7.94 12.60 -0.54
C VAL A 214 7.71 14.02 -0.02
N TYR A 215 8.61 14.46 0.85
CA TYR A 215 8.64 15.75 1.53
C TYR A 215 9.46 16.76 0.75
N LEU A 216 8.77 17.70 0.13
CA LEU A 216 9.36 18.84 -0.55
C LEU A 216 8.71 20.13 -0.08
N TYR A 217 9.47 21.21 -0.05
CA TYR A 217 8.98 22.52 0.31
C TYR A 217 9.41 23.56 -0.71
N ALA A 218 8.59 24.60 -0.82
CA ALA A 218 8.95 25.82 -1.50
C ALA A 218 9.75 26.70 -0.51
N PRO A 219 11.03 27.03 -0.78
CA PRO A 219 11.78 27.96 0.06
C PRO A 219 11.01 29.28 0.15
N GLU A 220 10.99 29.87 1.35
CA GLU A 220 10.13 31.01 1.65
C GLU A 220 10.27 32.08 0.56
N PRO A 221 9.18 32.36 -0.20
CA PRO A 221 9.22 33.48 -1.13
C PRO A 221 9.44 34.76 -0.34
N ASP A 222 9.85 35.82 -1.02
CA ASP A 222 9.64 37.16 -0.50
C ASP A 222 8.23 37.26 0.12
N HIS A 223 8.13 37.64 1.41
CA HIS A 223 7.00 37.45 2.35
C HIS A 223 5.56 37.84 1.89
N ASN A 224 5.35 38.19 0.62
CA ASN A 224 4.09 38.58 0.02
C ASN A 224 3.44 37.54 -0.90
N SER A 225 4.10 36.42 -1.20
CA SER A 225 3.41 35.35 -1.91
C SER A 225 2.46 34.62 -0.98
N LEU A 226 1.27 34.28 -1.46
CA LEU A 226 0.27 33.45 -0.76
C LEU A 226 0.10 32.07 -1.39
N PHE A 227 0.89 31.73 -2.40
CA PHE A 227 0.62 30.56 -3.24
C PHE A 227 1.76 29.53 -3.17
N PRO A 228 1.43 28.23 -3.08
CA PRO A 228 2.42 27.16 -3.16
C PRO A 228 3.03 27.09 -4.56
N ILE A 229 4.22 26.48 -4.66
CA ILE A 229 4.86 26.19 -5.95
C ILE A 229 4.30 24.87 -6.48
N LYS A 230 3.82 24.89 -7.72
CA LYS A 230 3.35 23.69 -8.41
C LYS A 230 4.56 22.94 -8.98
N SER A 231 4.71 21.68 -8.60
CA SER A 231 5.92 20.90 -8.88
C SER A 231 5.60 19.54 -9.47
N LEU A 232 6.50 19.04 -10.31
CA LEU A 232 6.53 17.66 -10.77
C LEU A 232 7.46 16.86 -9.86
N VAL A 233 6.95 15.81 -9.23
CA VAL A 233 7.71 14.96 -8.30
C VAL A 233 7.77 13.55 -8.85
N SER A 234 8.98 13.06 -9.11
CA SER A 234 9.25 11.72 -9.63
C SER A 234 9.98 10.89 -8.58
N LEU A 235 9.36 9.78 -8.15
CA LEU A 235 9.93 8.80 -7.24
C LEU A 235 10.53 7.64 -8.03
N TYR A 236 11.81 7.37 -7.79
CA TYR A 236 12.56 6.28 -8.36
C TYR A 236 12.79 5.19 -7.32
N ALA A 237 12.89 3.95 -7.80
CA ALA A 237 13.18 2.78 -6.99
C ALA A 237 14.12 1.86 -7.74
N THR A 238 15.16 1.41 -7.06
CA THR A 238 16.17 0.51 -7.63
C THR A 238 16.41 -0.69 -6.71
N ARG A 239 16.79 -1.83 -7.30
CA ARG A 239 17.30 -3.00 -6.60
C ARG A 239 18.60 -3.41 -7.26
N ASP A 240 19.66 -3.57 -6.46
CA ASP A 240 21.02 -3.87 -6.95
C ASP A 240 21.54 -2.88 -8.02
N GLY A 241 21.12 -1.61 -7.91
CA GLY A 241 21.47 -0.54 -8.86
C GLY A 241 20.71 -0.58 -10.20
N VAL A 242 19.69 -1.44 -10.33
CA VAL A 242 18.81 -1.53 -11.50
C VAL A 242 17.44 -0.98 -11.14
N ASP A 243 16.88 -0.15 -12.00
CA ASP A 243 15.52 0.39 -11.81
C ASP A 243 14.49 -0.73 -11.75
N LEU A 244 13.59 -0.65 -10.77
CA LEU A 244 12.46 -1.57 -10.68
C LEU A 244 11.41 -1.25 -11.76
N PRO A 245 10.64 -2.25 -12.24
CA PRO A 245 9.56 -2.03 -13.19
C PRO A 245 8.57 -0.96 -12.71
N GLY A 246 8.15 -0.06 -13.61
CA GLY A 246 7.28 1.08 -13.31
C GLY A 246 8.04 2.34 -12.83
N SER A 247 9.37 2.35 -12.83
CA SER A 247 10.15 3.50 -12.35
C SER A 247 10.48 4.53 -13.45
N PRO A 248 10.28 5.84 -13.22
CA PRO A 248 9.74 6.43 -12.00
C PRO A 248 8.20 6.41 -11.93
N LEU A 249 7.68 6.55 -10.71
CA LEU A 249 6.33 7.03 -10.48
C LEU A 249 6.36 8.56 -10.44
N THR A 250 5.42 9.24 -11.10
CA THR A 250 5.43 10.70 -11.12
C THR A 250 4.04 11.28 -10.89
N GLN A 251 3.98 12.37 -10.13
CA GLN A 251 2.76 13.15 -9.93
C GLN A 251 3.04 14.65 -9.85
N ILE A 252 1.99 15.44 -9.98
CA ILE A 252 2.01 16.88 -9.69
C ILE A 252 1.70 17.08 -8.21
N HIS A 253 2.46 17.92 -7.54
CA HIS A 253 2.27 18.28 -6.13
C HIS A 253 2.44 19.79 -5.91
N TYR A 254 1.74 20.33 -4.91
CA TYR A 254 1.85 21.74 -4.52
C TYR A 254 2.72 21.84 -3.28
N ALA A 255 4.00 22.18 -3.45
CA ALA A 255 4.95 22.21 -2.36
C ALA A 255 4.57 23.31 -1.34
N PRO A 256 4.33 22.95 -0.06
CA PRO A 256 4.04 23.92 0.98
C PRO A 256 5.31 24.69 1.38
N TRP A 257 5.18 25.80 2.10
CA TRP A 257 6.34 26.49 2.69
C TRP A 257 6.79 25.86 4.01
N VAL A 258 5.83 25.34 4.77
CA VAL A 258 6.05 24.63 6.02
C VAL A 258 5.37 23.29 5.88
N ILE A 259 6.17 22.24 5.96
CA ILE A 259 5.69 20.87 5.93
C ILE A 259 5.14 20.52 7.31
N ASN A 260 3.91 20.02 7.37
CA ASN A 260 3.40 19.29 8.51
C ASN A 260 3.23 17.80 8.15
N ARG A 261 4.02 16.94 8.80
CA ARG A 261 3.98 15.48 8.63
C ARG A 261 2.58 14.89 8.88
N GLU A 262 1.77 15.47 9.76
CA GLU A 262 0.41 15.02 10.08
C GLU A 262 -0.59 15.28 8.93
N LYS A 263 -0.25 16.17 7.99
CA LYS A 263 -1.11 16.54 6.86
C LYS A 263 -0.67 15.81 5.60
N LEU A 264 -1.52 14.90 5.11
CA LEU A 264 -1.25 14.17 3.87
C LEU A 264 -1.06 15.07 2.64
N HIS A 265 -1.72 16.22 2.59
CA HIS A 265 -1.60 17.14 1.46
C HIS A 265 -0.32 17.97 1.45
N ASP A 266 0.50 17.90 2.51
CA ASP A 266 1.82 18.56 2.56
C ASP A 266 2.93 17.68 1.95
N THR A 267 2.58 16.48 1.46
CA THR A 267 3.52 15.53 0.83
C THR A 267 3.02 15.03 -0.52
N ALA A 268 3.95 14.71 -1.42
CA ALA A 268 3.64 13.95 -2.62
C ALA A 268 3.57 12.45 -2.25
N ASN A 269 2.37 11.87 -2.26
CA ASN A 269 2.13 10.50 -1.79
C ASN A 269 2.02 9.53 -2.98
N PHE A 270 2.83 8.47 -2.99
CA PHE A 270 2.87 7.48 -4.05
C PHE A 270 2.44 6.12 -3.50
N LEU A 271 1.41 5.51 -4.08
CA LEU A 271 1.14 4.10 -3.84
C LEU A 271 2.21 3.28 -4.58
N LEU A 272 2.94 2.46 -3.85
CA LEU A 272 4.04 1.68 -4.40
C LEU A 272 3.52 0.41 -5.10
N PRO A 273 3.99 0.09 -6.31
CA PRO A 273 3.74 -1.21 -6.93
C PRO A 273 4.28 -2.35 -6.06
N GLU A 274 3.61 -3.51 -6.08
CA GLU A 274 4.03 -4.72 -5.35
C GLU A 274 5.49 -5.12 -5.64
N SER A 275 5.98 -4.91 -6.87
CA SER A 275 7.38 -5.17 -7.23
C SER A 275 8.40 -4.33 -6.45
N TRP A 276 7.97 -3.20 -5.87
CA TRP A 276 8.79 -2.27 -5.09
C TRP A 276 8.72 -2.52 -3.58
N THR A 277 7.85 -3.42 -3.13
CA THR A 277 7.65 -3.75 -1.72
C THR A 277 8.26 -5.11 -1.39
N ARG A 278 9.36 -5.48 -2.06
CA ARG A 278 10.06 -6.77 -1.89
C ARG A 278 11.55 -6.57 -1.67
N ASP A 279 12.12 -7.38 -0.79
CA ASP A 279 13.55 -7.41 -0.45
C ASP A 279 14.10 -6.02 -0.09
N ASP A 280 15.37 -5.77 -0.38
CA ASP A 280 15.98 -4.46 -0.25
C ASP A 280 15.69 -3.60 -1.49
N VAL A 281 15.18 -2.39 -1.26
CA VAL A 281 14.89 -1.40 -2.30
C VAL A 281 15.52 -0.07 -1.92
N VAL A 282 16.06 0.61 -2.91
CA VAL A 282 16.69 1.91 -2.76
C VAL A 282 15.87 2.96 -3.47
N PHE A 283 15.31 3.90 -2.71
CA PHE A 283 14.48 4.99 -3.19
C PHE A 283 15.27 6.30 -3.33
N TYR A 284 14.92 7.10 -4.32
CA TYR A 284 15.28 8.51 -4.39
C TYR A 284 14.22 9.27 -5.19
N ALA A 285 14.12 10.57 -5.00
CA ALA A 285 13.15 11.41 -5.69
C ALA A 285 13.86 12.55 -6.43
N ILE A 286 13.24 13.00 -7.52
CA ILE A 286 13.61 14.23 -8.23
C ILE A 286 12.38 15.12 -8.27
N ALA A 287 12.53 16.39 -7.91
CA ALA A 287 11.45 17.36 -7.95
C ALA A 287 11.88 18.65 -8.63
N ARG A 288 10.99 19.23 -9.44
CA ARG A 288 11.19 20.55 -10.05
C ARG A 288 9.88 21.33 -10.08
N GLY A 289 9.98 22.66 -10.04
CA GLY A 289 8.84 23.52 -10.34
C GLY A 289 8.42 23.34 -11.80
N ILE A 290 7.11 23.29 -12.08
CA ILE A 290 6.60 23.01 -13.44
C ILE A 290 6.98 24.07 -14.48
N GLU A 291 7.24 25.30 -14.05
CA GLU A 291 7.65 26.39 -14.93
C GLU A 291 9.18 26.63 -14.91
N ASN A 292 9.93 25.83 -14.13
CA ASN A 292 11.38 25.93 -14.06
C ASN A 292 12.02 24.85 -14.92
N ASN A 293 12.72 25.27 -15.98
CA ASN A 293 13.45 24.38 -16.90
C ASN A 293 14.77 23.82 -16.31
N ASP A 294 14.88 23.76 -14.98
CA ASP A 294 16.07 23.24 -14.32
C ASP A 294 15.92 21.74 -14.11
N ALA A 295 17.06 21.04 -14.01
CA ALA A 295 17.13 19.58 -13.88
C ALA A 295 16.42 18.99 -12.63
N GLY A 296 15.88 19.85 -11.76
CA GLY A 296 15.27 19.52 -10.49
C GLY A 296 16.28 19.38 -9.36
N ASP A 297 15.78 19.46 -8.13
CA ASP A 297 16.50 19.02 -6.94
C ASP A 297 16.42 17.49 -6.85
N VAL A 298 17.42 16.85 -6.23
CA VAL A 298 17.49 15.39 -6.06
C VAL A 298 17.57 15.08 -4.58
N SER A 299 16.69 14.21 -4.09
CA SER A 299 16.65 13.84 -2.69
C SER A 299 17.87 13.01 -2.29
N GLN A 300 18.02 12.83 -0.97
CA GLN A 300 18.87 11.75 -0.47
C GLN A 300 18.33 10.38 -0.90
N VAL A 301 19.24 9.43 -0.98
CA VAL A 301 18.92 8.02 -1.27
C VAL A 301 18.49 7.34 0.03
N VAL A 302 17.33 6.68 0.02
CA VAL A 302 16.75 5.99 1.19
C VAL A 302 16.70 4.49 0.93
N PRO A 303 17.58 3.69 1.57
CA PRO A 303 17.49 2.24 1.54
C PRO A 303 16.36 1.77 2.47
N VAL A 304 15.57 0.82 1.99
CA VAL A 304 14.42 0.27 2.69
C VAL A 304 14.42 -1.24 2.52
N SER A 305 14.26 -1.97 3.61
CA SER A 305 14.18 -3.44 3.61
C SER A 305 12.76 -3.88 3.91
N PHE A 306 12.24 -4.79 3.09
CA PHE A 306 10.96 -5.43 3.31
C PHE A 306 11.15 -6.86 3.82
N THR A 307 10.63 -7.17 5.00
CA THR A 307 10.64 -8.50 5.62
C THR A 307 9.61 -9.40 4.96
N ALA A 308 10.00 -10.66 4.71
CA ALA A 308 9.11 -11.62 4.09
C ALA A 308 7.83 -11.74 4.91
N LYS A 309 6.68 -11.71 4.25
CA LYS A 309 5.41 -11.81 4.96
C LYS A 309 5.27 -13.17 5.62
N GLU A 310 5.17 -13.20 6.95
CA GLU A 310 4.72 -14.40 7.66
C GLU A 310 3.22 -14.63 7.44
N ILE A 311 2.86 -15.90 7.20
CA ILE A 311 1.46 -16.36 7.07
C ILE A 311 1.10 -17.04 8.38
N PRO A 312 0.45 -16.37 9.34
CA PRO A 312 0.19 -16.96 10.64
C PRO A 312 -0.83 -18.11 10.54
N THR A 313 -0.62 -19.12 11.37
CA THR A 313 -1.50 -20.28 11.50
C THR A 313 -2.30 -20.17 12.79
N TYR A 314 -3.62 -20.05 12.64
CA TYR A 314 -4.56 -19.99 13.73
C TYR A 314 -5.27 -21.33 13.87
N TRP A 315 -5.22 -21.93 15.05
CA TRP A 315 -6.06 -23.07 15.36
C TRP A 315 -7.36 -22.59 16.00
N THR A 316 -8.49 -22.86 15.35
CA THR A 316 -9.80 -22.46 15.85
C THR A 316 -10.56 -23.66 16.39
N ILE A 317 -11.16 -23.52 17.57
CA ILE A 317 -11.84 -24.62 18.27
C ILE A 317 -13.23 -24.16 18.68
N ARG A 318 -14.27 -24.91 18.28
CA ARG A 318 -15.64 -24.67 18.77
C ARG A 318 -15.80 -25.31 20.13
N LEU A 319 -15.68 -24.52 21.19
CA LEU A 319 -15.72 -25.01 22.57
C LEU A 319 -17.08 -25.65 22.88
N ASN A 320 -17.06 -26.84 23.47
CA ASN A 320 -18.27 -27.53 23.93
C ASN A 320 -18.51 -27.23 25.41
N THR A 321 -19.47 -26.36 25.70
CA THR A 321 -19.91 -26.04 27.08
C THR A 321 -21.09 -26.88 27.56
N GLY A 322 -21.52 -27.86 26.75
CA GLY A 322 -22.65 -28.73 27.01
C GLY A 322 -22.23 -30.08 27.58
N THR A 323 -22.72 -31.15 26.97
CA THR A 323 -22.34 -32.53 27.32
C THR A 323 -21.88 -33.26 26.06
N GLU A 324 -21.29 -34.46 26.21
CA GLU A 324 -20.90 -35.27 25.04
C GLU A 324 -22.10 -35.67 24.18
N LEU A 325 -23.25 -35.96 24.81
CA LEU A 325 -24.48 -36.38 24.10
C LEU A 325 -25.27 -35.21 23.54
N MET A 326 -25.09 -34.02 24.11
CA MET A 326 -25.73 -32.78 23.69
C MET A 326 -24.70 -31.66 23.71
N PRO A 327 -23.84 -31.57 22.67
CA PRO A 327 -22.85 -30.51 22.58
C PRO A 327 -23.52 -29.14 22.52
N ASN A 328 -22.96 -28.18 23.25
CA ASN A 328 -23.36 -26.77 23.18
C ASN A 328 -22.21 -25.99 22.56
N GLN A 329 -22.29 -25.77 21.26
CA GLN A 329 -21.25 -25.17 20.43
C GLN A 329 -21.86 -24.08 19.58
N VAL A 330 -21.02 -23.14 19.17
CA VAL A 330 -21.37 -22.22 18.10
C VAL A 330 -21.51 -22.98 16.77
N ASP A 331 -22.32 -22.47 15.86
CA ASP A 331 -22.37 -23.00 14.51
C ASP A 331 -21.08 -22.67 13.71
N ASP A 332 -20.88 -23.37 12.60
CA ASP A 332 -19.73 -23.14 11.72
C ASP A 332 -19.79 -21.78 11.01
N GLU A 333 -20.98 -21.23 10.80
CA GLU A 333 -21.17 -19.95 10.09
C GLU A 333 -20.60 -18.80 10.93
N ALA A 334 -20.89 -18.78 12.22
CA ALA A 334 -20.39 -17.75 13.12
C ALA A 334 -18.88 -17.85 13.37
N LEU A 335 -18.31 -19.06 13.42
CA LEU A 335 -16.85 -19.20 13.45
C LEU A 335 -16.23 -18.66 12.16
N THR A 336 -16.79 -19.03 10.99
CA THR A 336 -16.32 -18.51 9.69
C THR A 336 -16.38 -16.98 9.65
N MET A 337 -17.46 -16.40 10.19
CA MET A 337 -17.61 -14.95 10.30
C MET A 337 -16.50 -14.31 11.15
N GLN A 338 -16.13 -14.89 12.31
CA GLN A 338 -15.01 -14.39 13.11
C GLN A 338 -13.67 -14.50 12.37
N GLU A 339 -13.43 -15.61 11.67
CA GLU A 339 -12.21 -15.83 10.87
C GLU A 339 -12.09 -14.79 9.75
N GLU A 340 -13.18 -14.50 9.02
CA GLU A 340 -13.20 -13.48 7.97
C GLU A 340 -13.09 -12.05 8.52
N LEU A 341 -13.70 -11.78 9.68
CA LEU A 341 -13.55 -10.48 10.34
C LEU A 341 -12.13 -10.28 10.87
N LEU A 342 -11.46 -11.33 11.33
CA LEU A 342 -10.05 -11.26 11.71
C LEU A 342 -9.17 -10.89 10.51
N LYS A 343 -9.37 -11.51 9.34
CA LYS A 343 -8.67 -11.16 8.09
C LYS A 343 -8.97 -9.74 7.60
N ALA A 344 -10.13 -9.21 7.94
CA ALA A 344 -10.52 -7.86 7.57
C ALA A 344 -9.95 -6.80 8.53
N VAL A 345 -9.82 -7.11 9.82
CA VAL A 345 -9.30 -6.20 10.85
C VAL A 345 -7.79 -6.15 10.83
N PHE A 346 -7.12 -7.31 10.89
CA PHE A 346 -5.69 -7.34 10.67
C PHE A 346 -5.44 -7.36 9.17
N PRO A 347 -4.49 -6.58 8.63
CA PRO A 347 -4.15 -6.57 7.21
C PRO A 347 -3.38 -7.85 6.81
N LEU A 348 -3.98 -9.00 7.11
CA LEU A 348 -3.47 -10.36 6.93
C LEU A 348 -4.44 -11.09 5.98
N PRO A 349 -4.40 -10.83 4.66
CA PRO A 349 -5.22 -11.61 3.73
C PRO A 349 -4.83 -13.10 3.73
N ASP A 350 -3.57 -13.39 4.12
CA ASP A 350 -2.98 -14.72 4.15
C ASP A 350 -2.90 -15.22 5.60
N VAL A 351 -4.02 -15.71 6.12
CA VAL A 351 -4.08 -16.42 7.41
C VAL A 351 -4.49 -17.86 7.17
N ASN A 352 -3.76 -18.80 7.77
CA ASN A 352 -4.07 -20.21 7.72
C ASN A 352 -4.93 -20.62 8.93
N PHE A 353 -6.23 -20.80 8.72
CA PHE A 353 -7.12 -21.33 9.76
C PHE A 353 -7.18 -22.85 9.72
N ILE A 354 -6.84 -23.49 10.84
CA ILE A 354 -6.96 -24.93 11.03
C ILE A 354 -7.99 -25.19 12.13
N ARG A 355 -9.19 -25.62 11.74
CA ARG A 355 -10.24 -25.98 12.71
C ARG A 355 -9.88 -27.29 13.41
N LYS A 356 -9.87 -27.27 14.75
CA LYS A 356 -9.68 -28.46 15.59
C LYS A 356 -11.01 -28.91 16.19
N PRO A 357 -11.19 -30.23 16.38
CA PRO A 357 -12.35 -30.75 17.08
C PRO A 357 -12.32 -30.33 18.56
N TRP A 358 -13.49 -30.16 19.17
CA TRP A 358 -13.57 -29.86 20.60
C TRP A 358 -13.15 -31.06 21.44
N GLU A 359 -13.23 -32.27 20.88
CA GLU A 359 -12.78 -33.50 21.51
C GLU A 359 -11.28 -33.50 21.84
N ASP A 360 -10.48 -32.69 21.13
CA ASP A 360 -9.05 -32.52 21.41
C ASP A 360 -8.80 -31.84 22.76
N ILE A 361 -9.75 -31.00 23.22
CA ILE A 361 -9.68 -30.32 24.52
C ILE A 361 -10.61 -30.93 25.57
N GLY A 362 -11.68 -31.61 25.14
CA GLY A 362 -12.73 -32.15 25.99
C GLY A 362 -13.88 -31.17 26.28
N LEU A 363 -14.78 -31.58 27.18
CA LEU A 363 -15.82 -30.70 27.70
C LEU A 363 -15.18 -29.58 28.53
N THR A 364 -15.68 -28.36 28.39
CA THR A 364 -15.16 -27.19 29.12
C THR A 364 -16.28 -26.32 29.66
N THR A 365 -15.94 -25.28 30.43
CA THR A 365 -16.85 -24.25 30.92
C THR A 365 -16.36 -22.87 30.50
N LYS A 366 -17.18 -21.82 30.67
CA LYS A 366 -16.75 -20.43 30.47
C LYS A 366 -15.44 -20.11 31.18
N ASP A 367 -15.36 -20.51 32.44
CA ASP A 367 -14.31 -20.12 33.36
C ASP A 367 -13.05 -20.96 33.14
N ASP A 368 -13.21 -22.23 32.73
CA ASP A 368 -12.11 -23.17 32.56
C ASP A 368 -11.51 -23.17 31.14
N SER A 369 -12.28 -22.75 30.13
CA SER A 369 -11.90 -22.84 28.70
C SER A 369 -10.55 -22.26 28.34
N LYS A 370 -10.13 -21.14 28.95
CA LYS A 370 -8.80 -20.57 28.69
C LYS A 370 -7.70 -21.50 29.18
N SER A 371 -7.82 -22.02 30.40
CA SER A 371 -6.90 -23.00 30.98
C SER A 371 -6.88 -24.30 30.19
N ASP A 372 -8.01 -24.77 29.69
CA ASP A 372 -8.09 -25.99 28.87
C ASP A 372 -7.38 -25.82 27.52
N LEU A 373 -7.59 -24.69 26.84
CA LEU A 373 -6.88 -24.35 25.60
C LEU A 373 -5.36 -24.23 25.81
N LYS A 374 -4.95 -23.63 26.93
CA LYS A 374 -3.53 -23.55 27.32
C LYS A 374 -2.93 -24.93 27.56
N ASN A 375 -3.62 -25.79 28.32
CA ASN A 375 -3.19 -27.17 28.53
C ASN A 375 -3.08 -27.95 27.20
N TYR A 376 -4.00 -27.72 26.27
CA TYR A 376 -3.95 -28.31 24.93
C TYR A 376 -2.72 -27.83 24.14
N TYR A 377 -2.44 -26.53 24.10
CA TYR A 377 -1.24 -26.00 23.46
C TYR A 377 0.04 -26.61 24.03
N GLN A 378 0.15 -26.74 25.35
CA GLN A 378 1.31 -27.39 26.01
C GLN A 378 1.48 -28.84 25.58
N GLN A 379 0.39 -29.61 25.49
CA GLN A 379 0.43 -31.00 25.02
C GLN A 379 0.86 -31.09 23.56
N VAL A 380 0.36 -30.19 22.71
CA VAL A 380 0.71 -30.10 21.29
C VAL A 380 2.18 -29.72 21.11
N LEU A 381 2.67 -28.74 21.85
CA LEU A 381 4.07 -28.32 21.82
C LEU A 381 5.01 -29.45 22.24
N MET A 382 4.65 -30.19 23.30
CA MET A 382 5.40 -31.36 23.73
C MET A 382 5.39 -32.47 22.66
N ALA A 383 4.24 -32.76 22.06
CA ALA A 383 4.13 -33.74 20.98
C ALA A 383 4.95 -33.34 19.75
N TRP A 384 4.92 -32.05 19.39
CA TRP A 384 5.73 -31.49 18.32
C TRP A 384 7.22 -31.65 18.59
N THR A 385 7.67 -31.28 19.80
CA THR A 385 9.07 -31.38 20.23
C THR A 385 9.59 -32.81 20.13
N PHE A 386 8.83 -33.78 20.65
CA PHE A 386 9.19 -35.20 20.51
C PHE A 386 9.19 -35.65 19.04
N GLY A 387 8.23 -35.18 18.23
CA GLY A 387 8.21 -35.47 16.79
C GLY A 387 9.47 -35.00 16.07
N VAL A 388 9.93 -33.78 16.35
CA VAL A 388 11.20 -33.25 15.81
C VAL A 388 12.39 -34.08 16.28
N GLU A 389 12.49 -34.35 17.59
CA GLU A 389 13.60 -35.12 18.16
C GLU A 389 13.70 -36.54 17.57
N PHE A 390 12.57 -37.23 17.38
CA PHE A 390 12.56 -38.61 16.90
C PHE A 390 12.59 -38.76 15.38
N SER A 391 12.11 -37.76 14.62
CA SER A 391 12.05 -37.85 13.16
C SER A 391 13.07 -36.98 12.42
N GLY A 392 13.65 -35.97 13.08
CA GLY A 392 14.52 -34.97 12.45
C GLY A 392 13.78 -33.93 11.60
N SER A 393 12.44 -33.91 11.65
CA SER A 393 11.58 -32.99 10.89
C SER A 393 10.35 -32.59 11.70
N GLU A 394 9.76 -31.44 11.39
CA GLU A 394 8.52 -30.99 12.03
C GLU A 394 7.37 -31.96 11.70
N PRO A 395 6.70 -32.56 12.69
CA PRO A 395 5.60 -33.51 12.43
C PRO A 395 4.34 -32.80 11.91
N PHE A 396 4.19 -31.52 12.22
CA PHE A 396 3.13 -30.62 11.79
C PHE A 396 3.53 -29.18 12.11
N ARG A 397 2.83 -28.19 11.54
CA ARG A 397 3.03 -26.77 11.86
C ARG A 397 2.34 -26.42 13.18
N LEU A 398 3.09 -25.85 14.13
CA LEU A 398 2.51 -25.31 15.37
C LEU A 398 1.64 -24.08 15.08
N PRO A 399 0.58 -23.85 15.87
CA PRO A 399 -0.21 -22.63 15.74
C PRO A 399 0.55 -21.42 16.28
N ASP A 400 0.41 -20.30 15.59
CA ASP A 400 0.82 -18.99 16.06
C ASP A 400 -0.17 -18.44 17.10
N GLN A 401 -1.45 -18.84 17.01
CA GLN A 401 -2.52 -18.57 17.96
C GLN A 401 -3.51 -19.74 18.03
N ILE A 402 -4.06 -20.01 19.21
CA ILE A 402 -5.25 -20.85 19.40
C ILE A 402 -6.39 -19.98 19.87
N TYR A 403 -7.51 -20.03 19.15
CA TYR A 403 -8.74 -19.34 19.49
C TYR A 403 -9.89 -20.31 19.77
N GLY A 404 -10.45 -20.27 20.97
CA GLY A 404 -11.66 -21.00 21.33
C GLY A 404 -12.91 -20.14 21.18
N ILE A 405 -13.84 -20.54 20.33
CA ILE A 405 -15.14 -19.87 20.19
C ILE A 405 -16.22 -20.58 21.00
N THR A 406 -16.98 -19.84 21.81
CA THR A 406 -18.06 -20.34 22.68
C THR A 406 -19.39 -19.64 22.41
N VAL A 407 -20.52 -20.28 22.76
CA VAL A 407 -21.85 -19.65 22.70
C VAL A 407 -22.06 -18.60 23.79
N GLU A 408 -21.21 -18.59 24.81
CA GLU A 408 -21.32 -17.68 25.94
C GLU A 408 -20.69 -16.32 25.63
N SER A 409 -21.23 -15.24 26.20
CA SER A 409 -20.71 -13.90 25.95
C SER A 409 -19.39 -13.61 26.65
N GLY A 410 -18.65 -12.64 26.09
CA GLY A 410 -17.37 -12.14 26.61
C GLY A 410 -16.17 -12.93 26.07
N GLY A 411 -14.98 -12.33 26.15
CA GLY A 411 -13.74 -12.98 25.79
C GLY A 411 -12.72 -12.95 26.92
N SER A 412 -11.63 -13.69 26.70
CA SER A 412 -10.48 -13.74 27.59
C SER A 412 -9.25 -14.18 26.81
N SER A 413 -8.11 -13.58 27.14
CA SER A 413 -6.83 -13.81 26.49
C SER A 413 -5.75 -14.20 27.51
N ASP A 414 -4.64 -14.75 27.04
CA ASP A 414 -3.46 -15.15 27.83
C ASP A 414 -2.21 -14.39 27.37
N PRO A 415 -2.20 -13.05 27.49
CA PRO A 415 -1.16 -12.25 26.88
C PRO A 415 0.13 -12.30 27.69
N LEU A 416 1.28 -12.23 27.01
CA LEU A 416 2.62 -12.35 27.61
C LEU A 416 2.84 -11.42 28.82
N TRP A 417 2.26 -10.23 28.76
CA TRP A 417 2.42 -9.19 29.77
C TRP A 417 1.58 -9.36 31.03
N TYR A 418 0.62 -10.27 31.06
CA TYR A 418 -0.26 -10.42 32.22
C TYR A 418 0.42 -11.21 33.35
N SER A 419 1.26 -12.19 33.01
CA SER A 419 1.98 -13.01 33.98
C SER A 419 3.16 -13.72 33.33
N ASP A 420 4.19 -14.03 34.11
CA ASP A 420 5.36 -14.82 33.66
C ASP A 420 4.99 -16.20 33.08
N ASP A 421 3.85 -16.75 33.49
CA ASP A 421 3.35 -18.05 32.99
C ASP A 421 2.54 -17.93 31.68
N SER A 422 2.25 -16.71 31.18
CA SER A 422 1.45 -16.48 29.97
C SER A 422 2.30 -16.65 28.71
N GLU A 423 1.70 -17.13 27.63
CA GLU A 423 2.44 -17.44 26.39
C GLU A 423 2.08 -16.54 25.21
N GLY A 424 1.03 -15.72 25.33
CA GLY A 424 0.56 -14.89 24.21
C GLY A 424 0.08 -15.72 23.02
N LYS A 425 -0.44 -16.93 23.28
CA LYS A 425 -0.90 -17.86 22.22
C LYS A 425 -2.37 -18.23 22.34
N ILE A 426 -3.03 -17.92 23.46
CA ILE A 426 -4.36 -18.46 23.77
C ILE A 426 -5.36 -17.33 23.92
N ALA A 427 -6.45 -17.41 23.18
CA ALA A 427 -7.58 -16.51 23.30
C ALA A 427 -8.89 -17.29 23.22
N ARG A 428 -9.95 -16.77 23.83
CA ARG A 428 -11.29 -17.32 23.69
C ARG A 428 -12.33 -16.23 23.72
N GLY A 429 -13.45 -16.44 23.04
CA GLY A 429 -14.57 -15.51 23.03
C GLY A 429 -15.83 -16.11 22.46
N GLY A 430 -16.93 -15.36 22.51
CA GLY A 430 -18.19 -15.84 21.96
C GLY A 430 -18.91 -14.83 21.09
N ILE A 431 -20.18 -15.13 20.75
CA ILE A 431 -21.00 -14.42 19.76
C ILE A 431 -22.19 -13.64 20.41
N GLY A 432 -22.06 -13.15 21.65
CA GLY A 432 -23.09 -12.30 22.27
C GLY A 432 -23.11 -10.82 21.83
N SER A 433 -24.27 -10.26 21.49
CA SER A 433 -24.65 -8.83 21.23
C SER A 433 -23.71 -7.79 20.56
N SER A 434 -22.41 -7.69 20.84
CA SER A 434 -21.46 -6.66 20.32
C SER A 434 -20.35 -7.24 19.43
N VAL A 435 -20.61 -8.39 18.80
CA VAL A 435 -19.69 -9.54 18.67
C VAL A 435 -18.99 -9.75 17.35
N HIS A 436 -19.03 -8.79 16.45
CA HIS A 436 -18.39 -8.97 15.16
C HIS A 436 -16.85 -9.00 15.27
N LEU A 437 -16.27 -8.56 16.40
CA LEU A 437 -14.82 -8.38 16.52
C LEU A 437 -14.17 -9.14 17.68
N THR A 438 -14.84 -10.09 18.33
CA THR A 438 -14.29 -10.73 19.54
C THR A 438 -13.04 -11.56 19.26
N MET A 439 -12.98 -12.30 18.16
CA MET A 439 -11.75 -13.03 17.82
C MET A 439 -10.57 -12.09 17.60
N ALA A 440 -10.76 -11.06 16.78
CA ALA A 440 -9.72 -10.07 16.51
C ALA A 440 -9.30 -9.34 17.79
N HIS A 441 -10.26 -8.94 18.63
CA HIS A 441 -10.02 -8.26 19.90
C HIS A 441 -9.19 -9.10 20.88
N GLU A 442 -9.58 -10.35 21.09
CA GLU A 442 -8.89 -11.22 22.04
C GLU A 442 -7.52 -11.65 21.52
N VAL A 443 -7.41 -11.96 20.23
CA VAL A 443 -6.09 -12.19 19.61
C VAL A 443 -5.19 -10.98 19.79
N ASN A 444 -5.69 -9.76 19.59
CA ASN A 444 -4.92 -8.53 19.73
C ASN A 444 -4.28 -8.38 21.12
N HIS A 445 -4.96 -8.82 22.19
CA HIS A 445 -4.37 -8.81 23.54
C HIS A 445 -3.07 -9.62 23.59
N ASN A 446 -3.03 -10.78 22.91
CA ASN A 446 -1.90 -11.70 22.93
C ASN A 446 -0.67 -11.20 22.18
N LEU A 447 -0.87 -10.33 21.19
CA LEU A 447 0.20 -9.90 20.30
C LEU A 447 0.95 -8.67 20.86
N GLY A 448 0.34 -7.94 21.80
CA GLY A 448 0.87 -6.68 22.33
C GLY A 448 2.07 -6.82 23.27
N PRO A 449 3.03 -5.87 23.25
CA PRO A 449 4.18 -5.85 24.16
C PRO A 449 3.77 -5.63 25.61
N GLY A 450 2.56 -5.09 25.85
CA GLY A 450 1.96 -5.09 27.17
C GLY A 450 2.52 -4.11 28.20
N ASP A 451 2.17 -4.38 29.47
CA ASP A 451 2.09 -3.46 30.60
C ASP A 451 3.29 -2.49 30.81
N CYS A 452 2.98 -1.27 31.27
CA CYS A 452 3.88 -0.16 31.60
C CYS A 452 5.09 -0.54 32.48
N ARG A 453 5.01 -1.63 33.26
CA ARG A 453 5.88 -1.88 34.41
C ARG A 453 7.37 -1.92 34.07
N ASP A 454 7.73 -2.38 32.88
CA ASP A 454 9.14 -2.45 32.48
C ASP A 454 9.63 -1.17 31.78
N ARG A 455 8.73 -0.36 31.19
CA ARG A 455 9.07 0.85 30.42
C ARG A 455 8.80 2.20 31.09
N VAL A 456 8.42 2.24 32.38
CA VAL A 456 8.37 3.52 33.13
C VAL A 456 9.76 3.93 33.65
N ASN A 457 10.71 2.99 33.73
CA ASN A 457 12.05 3.29 34.28
C ASN A 457 13.01 3.92 33.26
N ASP A 458 12.69 3.86 31.97
CA ASP A 458 13.46 4.36 30.83
C ASP A 458 12.79 5.57 30.15
N GLY A 459 11.52 5.87 30.45
CA GLY A 459 10.85 7.10 30.02
C GLY A 459 10.24 7.05 28.62
N GLU A 460 10.07 5.85 28.06
CA GLU A 460 9.43 5.62 26.75
C GLU A 460 8.01 5.07 26.97
N LEU A 461 7.01 5.96 26.96
CA LEU A 461 5.60 5.62 27.15
C LEU A 461 4.86 5.30 25.84
N ASP A 462 5.54 5.30 24.70
CA ASP A 462 4.89 5.44 23.38
C ASP A 462 4.54 4.11 22.67
N ASP A 463 4.87 2.94 23.24
CA ASP A 463 4.73 1.63 22.56
C ASP A 463 3.76 0.65 23.28
N MET A 464 2.57 1.09 23.70
CA MET A 464 1.61 0.22 24.40
C MET A 464 0.32 -0.01 23.60
N TRP A 465 0.07 -1.25 23.16
CA TRP A 465 -1.18 -1.66 22.53
C TRP A 465 -1.72 -2.98 23.11
N GLY A 466 -2.97 -3.29 22.76
CA GLY A 466 -3.68 -4.45 23.33
C GLY A 466 -4.18 -4.22 24.75
N ARG A 467 -4.26 -2.98 25.23
CA ARG A 467 -4.81 -2.64 26.55
C ARG A 467 -6.23 -2.10 26.39
N HIS A 468 -7.11 -2.45 27.32
CA HIS A 468 -8.37 -1.72 27.48
C HIS A 468 -8.03 -0.30 27.98
N VAL A 469 -8.32 0.73 27.18
CA VAL A 469 -8.36 2.11 27.71
C VAL A 469 -9.49 2.19 28.74
N SER A 470 -9.17 2.47 30.00
CA SER A 470 -10.20 2.54 31.03
C SER A 470 -11.09 3.75 30.78
N SER A 471 -12.41 3.54 30.80
CA SER A 471 -13.34 4.64 30.99
C SER A 471 -13.13 5.23 32.39
N LEU A 472 -13.09 6.55 32.51
CA LEU A 472 -12.88 7.34 33.73
C LEU A 472 -13.99 7.15 34.82
N ALA A 473 -14.78 6.07 34.80
CA ALA A 473 -15.92 5.88 35.69
C ALA A 473 -15.53 5.10 36.97
N GLY A 474 -15.42 5.84 38.08
CA GLY A 474 -14.88 5.38 39.36
C GLY A 474 -15.69 4.32 40.13
N SER A 475 -15.11 3.14 40.32
CA SER A 475 -15.49 2.21 41.40
C SER A 475 -14.29 1.95 42.32
N ALA A 476 -14.50 2.10 43.64
CA ALA A 476 -13.46 2.35 44.64
C ALA A 476 -12.87 1.11 45.34
N ASP A 477 -13.16 -0.12 44.88
CA ASP A 477 -12.97 -1.33 45.70
C ASP A 477 -11.98 -2.40 45.16
N TYR A 478 -11.08 -2.06 44.23
CA TYR A 478 -10.03 -3.00 43.77
C TYR A 478 -8.62 -2.67 44.33
N PRO A 479 -7.81 -3.68 44.71
CA PRO A 479 -6.45 -3.47 45.21
C PRO A 479 -5.57 -2.79 44.15
N ARG A 480 -4.97 -1.67 44.56
CA ARG A 480 -4.15 -0.77 43.75
C ARG A 480 -2.86 -1.45 43.32
N HIS A 481 -2.58 -1.46 42.02
CA HIS A 481 -1.23 -1.69 41.50
C HIS A 481 -0.78 -0.39 40.81
N GLU A 482 0.21 0.27 41.41
CA GLU A 482 0.69 1.61 41.07
C GLU A 482 1.58 1.59 39.81
N CYS A 483 1.09 2.14 38.70
CA CYS A 483 1.88 2.60 37.53
C CYS A 483 1.63 4.13 37.38
N ILE A 484 1.98 4.93 38.39
CA ILE A 484 1.97 6.40 38.28
C ILE A 484 3.22 6.95 38.96
N LEU A 485 4.14 7.51 38.15
CA LEU A 485 5.12 8.48 38.63
C LEU A 485 4.45 9.87 38.62
N GLY A 486 3.81 10.21 39.73
CA GLY A 486 3.14 11.49 39.91
C GLY A 486 2.15 11.43 41.07
N GLU A 487 2.32 12.29 42.07
CA GLU A 487 1.55 12.33 43.33
C GLU A 487 0.09 12.79 43.18
N GLU A 488 -0.60 12.45 42.08
CA GLU A 488 -2.01 12.79 41.86
C GLU A 488 -2.87 11.51 42.03
N PRO A 489 -3.64 11.40 43.14
CA PRO A 489 -4.47 10.24 43.42
C PRO A 489 -5.74 10.29 42.56
N GLY A 490 -5.85 9.47 41.52
CA GLY A 490 -7.13 9.44 40.78
C GLY A 490 -7.32 8.54 39.58
N ILE A 491 -6.31 7.83 39.06
CA ILE A 491 -6.46 7.11 37.79
C ILE A 491 -6.44 5.61 38.05
N TYR A 492 -7.59 4.97 37.88
CA TYR A 492 -7.76 3.51 37.92
C TYR A 492 -7.73 2.95 36.49
N TYR A 493 -6.88 1.95 36.28
CA TYR A 493 -6.88 1.10 35.09
C TYR A 493 -7.68 -0.17 35.41
N GLY A 494 -8.95 -0.19 35.03
CA GLY A 494 -9.88 -1.31 35.22
C GLY A 494 -10.25 -1.96 33.89
N SER A 495 -10.34 -3.29 33.90
CA SER A 495 -10.61 -4.23 32.81
C SER A 495 -12.05 -4.21 32.27
N ALA A 496 -12.57 -3.03 31.98
CA ALA A 496 -13.89 -2.85 31.38
C ALA A 496 -13.75 -2.14 30.02
N ALA A 497 -13.38 -2.88 28.97
CA ALA A 497 -13.90 -2.54 27.65
C ALA A 497 -14.89 -3.60 27.21
N SER A 498 -16.12 -3.15 27.04
CA SER A 498 -17.08 -3.74 26.14
C SER A 498 -16.57 -3.57 24.69
N GLY A 499 -15.65 -4.45 24.27
CA GLY A 499 -15.16 -4.52 22.88
C GLY A 499 -14.29 -3.33 22.43
N PRO A 500 -13.88 -3.29 21.14
CA PRO A 500 -13.58 -2.01 20.51
C PRO A 500 -14.79 -1.11 20.72
N ASP A 501 -14.56 0.09 21.25
CA ASP A 501 -15.63 1.04 21.53
C ASP A 501 -16.52 1.18 20.28
N ALA A 502 -17.80 0.81 20.40
CA ALA A 502 -18.73 0.93 19.26
C ALA A 502 -18.91 2.41 18.86
N ASP A 503 -18.61 3.34 19.78
CA ASP A 503 -18.71 4.79 19.61
C ASP A 503 -17.34 5.44 19.30
N TRP A 504 -16.24 4.67 19.17
CA TRP A 504 -14.93 5.20 18.71
C TRP A 504 -15.03 5.87 17.34
N GLN A 505 -16.00 5.44 16.52
CA GLN A 505 -16.27 6.02 15.20
C GLN A 505 -17.02 7.37 15.25
N GLU A 506 -17.63 7.72 16.38
CA GLU A 506 -18.55 8.87 16.49
C GLU A 506 -18.10 9.95 17.50
N LEU A 507 -17.17 9.65 18.42
CA LEU A 507 -16.85 10.54 19.54
C LEU A 507 -15.60 11.43 19.35
N PHE A 508 -14.82 11.25 18.29
CA PHE A 508 -13.62 12.07 18.03
C PHE A 508 -13.67 12.71 16.64
N ASP A 509 -14.22 13.93 16.58
CA ASP A 509 -14.22 14.81 15.40
C ASP A 509 -12.88 15.56 15.24
N THR A 510 -11.76 14.93 15.60
CA THR A 510 -10.47 15.63 15.69
C THR A 510 -9.31 14.76 15.28
N ASP A 511 -8.53 15.30 14.35
CA ASP A 511 -7.12 15.01 13.99
C ASP A 511 -6.14 15.04 15.21
N GLN A 512 -6.56 14.59 16.40
CA GLN A 512 -5.83 14.71 17.67
C GLN A 512 -5.56 13.37 18.37
N ILE A 513 -5.84 12.23 17.73
CA ILE A 513 -5.28 10.96 18.17
C ILE A 513 -3.88 10.88 17.56
N GLY A 514 -2.85 10.94 18.40
CA GLY A 514 -1.44 10.78 18.01
C GLY A 514 -1.06 9.38 17.54
N GLU A 515 -2.03 8.56 17.11
CA GLU A 515 -1.86 7.22 16.60
C GLU A 515 -2.13 7.25 15.09
N PHE A 516 -1.06 7.44 14.31
CA PHE A 516 -1.09 7.31 12.86
C PHE A 516 -0.86 5.86 12.48
N GLY A 517 -1.94 5.13 12.25
CA GLY A 517 -1.93 3.98 11.38
C GLY A 517 -2.79 4.29 10.17
N PHE A 518 -2.18 4.41 9.00
CA PHE A 518 -2.90 4.76 7.78
C PHE A 518 -3.78 3.63 7.29
N ASP A 519 -5.07 3.88 7.08
CA ASP A 519 -5.78 3.08 6.09
C ASP A 519 -5.06 3.28 4.74
N THR A 520 -4.28 2.29 4.29
CA THR A 520 -3.53 2.38 3.03
C THR A 520 -4.45 2.34 1.81
N ARG A 521 -5.76 2.19 2.01
CA ARG A 521 -6.75 2.36 0.96
C ARG A 521 -6.91 3.86 0.68
N PRO A 522 -6.74 4.31 -0.58
CA PRO A 522 -6.91 5.72 -0.93
C PRO A 522 -8.30 6.26 -0.53
N PRO A 523 -8.42 7.53 -0.09
CA PRO A 523 -9.69 8.12 0.36
C PRO A 523 -10.75 8.31 -0.75
N TRP A 524 -10.53 7.78 -1.95
CA TRP A 524 -11.44 7.81 -3.10
C TRP A 524 -11.90 6.43 -3.58
N LEU A 525 -11.49 5.33 -2.95
CA LEU A 525 -12.13 4.02 -3.18
C LEU A 525 -13.37 3.91 -2.28
N GLU A 526 -14.40 4.69 -2.60
CA GLU A 526 -15.73 4.47 -2.05
C GLU A 526 -16.27 3.09 -2.50
N HIS A 527 -16.70 2.30 -1.52
CA HIS A 527 -17.55 1.11 -1.63
C HIS A 527 -16.99 -0.14 -2.34
N GLY A 528 -17.12 -1.31 -1.71
CA GLY A 528 -16.79 -2.57 -2.39
C GLY A 528 -17.30 -3.87 -1.79
N THR A 529 -17.46 -3.96 -0.47
CA THR A 529 -18.21 -5.06 0.16
C THR A 529 -18.82 -4.57 1.45
N THR A 530 -20.11 -4.27 1.41
CA THR A 530 -20.92 -4.19 2.62
C THR A 530 -21.22 -5.62 3.04
N LEU A 531 -20.67 -6.07 4.17
CA LEU A 531 -21.18 -7.27 4.84
C LEU A 531 -22.51 -6.86 5.48
N VAL A 532 -23.61 -7.16 4.79
CA VAL A 532 -24.97 -6.87 5.29
C VAL A 532 -25.43 -8.08 6.11
N TRP A 533 -25.55 -7.91 7.42
CA TRP A 533 -26.20 -8.87 8.30
C TRP A 533 -27.11 -8.12 9.28
N GLY A 534 -28.43 -8.18 9.05
CA GLY A 534 -29.41 -7.39 9.79
C GLY A 534 -29.48 -5.92 9.33
N ASP A 535 -29.88 -5.01 10.23
CA ASP A 535 -30.04 -3.57 9.97
C ASP A 535 -28.73 -2.76 10.05
N TYR A 536 -27.56 -3.43 10.12
CA TYR A 536 -26.26 -2.78 10.26
C TYR A 536 -25.41 -2.94 8.99
N GLU A 537 -25.06 -1.82 8.35
CA GLU A 537 -24.07 -1.77 7.28
C GLU A 537 -22.67 -1.66 7.90
N LEU A 538 -21.89 -2.74 7.85
CA LEU A 538 -20.48 -2.69 8.22
C LEU A 538 -19.67 -2.16 7.04
N GLY A 539 -19.30 -0.89 7.09
CA GLY A 539 -18.19 -0.38 6.29
C GLY A 539 -16.90 -1.07 6.71
N ARG A 540 -16.13 -1.64 5.78
CA ARG A 540 -14.77 -2.11 6.06
C ARG A 540 -13.93 -0.91 6.51
N ARG A 541 -13.69 -0.77 7.82
CA ARG A 541 -12.80 0.26 8.39
C ARG A 541 -11.71 -0.45 9.18
N THR A 542 -10.48 -0.28 8.72
CA THR A 542 -9.27 -0.85 9.35
C THR A 542 -9.01 -0.12 10.66
N ILE A 543 -8.69 -0.87 11.72
CA ILE A 543 -8.21 -0.33 13.00
C ILE A 543 -6.68 -0.43 12.95
N LEU A 544 -5.96 0.65 13.26
CA LEU A 544 -4.51 0.67 13.20
C LEU A 544 -3.93 1.42 14.41
N SER A 545 -2.91 0.81 15.00
CA SER A 545 -2.13 1.27 16.15
C SER A 545 -0.65 0.92 15.87
N PRO A 546 0.33 1.73 16.30
CA PRO A 546 1.67 1.82 15.68
C PRO A 546 2.69 0.70 15.91
N ASP A 547 2.37 -0.50 16.40
CA ASP A 547 3.42 -1.49 16.76
C ASP A 547 3.04 -2.96 16.46
N PHE A 548 3.61 -3.58 15.41
CA PHE A 548 3.39 -5.01 15.09
C PHE A 548 4.68 -5.72 14.61
N PRO A 549 5.68 -5.98 15.46
CA PRO A 549 6.94 -6.55 14.98
C PRO A 549 6.92 -8.07 14.75
N ASP A 550 6.21 -8.88 15.55
CA ASP A 550 6.50 -10.34 15.64
C ASP A 550 5.55 -11.28 14.85
N ILE A 551 4.48 -10.77 14.22
CA ILE A 551 3.55 -11.56 13.38
C ILE A 551 3.56 -11.09 11.91
N MET A 552 4.29 -10.02 11.67
CA MET A 552 4.39 -9.34 10.38
C MET A 552 5.81 -9.42 9.79
N SER A 553 6.80 -9.86 10.58
CA SER A 553 8.18 -10.14 10.13
C SER A 553 8.31 -11.41 9.33
#